data_AF-A0A5M8PMC1-F1
#
_entry.id   AF-A0A5M8PMC1-F1
#
_cell.length_a   1.000
_cell.length_b   1.000
_cell.length_c   1.000
_cell.angle_alpha   90.00
_cell.angle_beta   90.00
_cell.angle_gamma   90.00
#
_symmetry.space_group_name_H-M   'P 1'
#
loop_
_entity.id
_entity.type
_entity.pdbx_description
1 polymer ?
#
loop_
_entity_poly.entity_id
_entity_poly.type
_entity_poly.pdbx_seq_one_letter_code
_entity_poly.pdbx_strand_id
1 'polypeptide(L)'
;MKTTVFATAALVATANALVARNSTCCFGLTASGAGPAAGAVGQLSDGQNRVGGGLTTASYCIDSTGAITDSTGRGCITTPATSQFQCDLGAPSQSGFSIGCNGTVSLNSSSSFYECPTGDNNEYNIYVTPPAGQAGCVQISLAASNCYSGCTAPPAPATSAPSTSALLNSALSNSSPSTSAFSTSAVSTSSPCTSALFTSAPATSAPTTAAPATAAPATSAPTTSAPETCPTALTGSYQYPHLIVAMSSSTTTAAAGTSHNGTSRNGTSYNGASYNGTSYNGAITPTISSIFKFDIPASYANQTCSLIFFLPLTSQLETSAYTLSGSGAIDFALLSGAATQNTGYANAPAVATDYGVTTVAPGGSYTIATFACPAGTSMAFELKSSGGTSLNYFQDYNPAPIGLYITSC
;
A
#
# COMPACT_ATOMS: atom_id res chain seq x y z
N MET A 1 -39.72 9.12 -73.12
CA MET A 1 -40.18 9.95 -71.99
C MET A 1 -41.05 9.11 -71.06
N LYS A 2 -40.57 8.81 -69.85
CA LYS A 2 -41.32 9.01 -68.60
C LYS A 2 -40.41 8.68 -67.42
N THR A 3 -40.51 9.55 -66.44
CA THR A 3 -39.51 9.96 -65.45
C THR A 3 -39.71 9.18 -64.16
N THR A 4 -38.64 8.63 -63.58
CA THR A 4 -38.68 8.01 -62.25
C THR A 4 -38.37 9.06 -61.19
N VAL A 5 -39.30 9.27 -60.25
CA VAL A 5 -39.18 10.19 -59.12
C VAL A 5 -38.42 9.50 -58.00
N PHE A 6 -37.30 10.09 -57.55
CA PHE A 6 -36.60 9.71 -56.33
C PHE A 6 -37.07 10.59 -55.17
N ALA A 7 -37.56 9.96 -54.10
CA ALA A 7 -37.87 10.63 -52.83
C ALA A 7 -36.61 10.65 -51.95
N THR A 8 -36.10 11.85 -51.65
CA THR A 8 -35.06 12.08 -50.65
C THR A 8 -35.69 12.26 -49.26
N ALA A 9 -35.43 11.33 -48.35
CA ALA A 9 -35.68 11.50 -46.91
C ALA A 9 -34.46 12.16 -46.26
N ALA A 10 -34.64 13.34 -45.67
CA ALA A 10 -33.61 14.02 -44.88
C ALA A 10 -33.67 13.53 -43.42
N LEU A 11 -32.55 13.00 -42.92
CA LEU A 11 -32.39 12.64 -41.51
C LEU A 11 -31.78 13.83 -40.77
N VAL A 12 -32.53 14.44 -39.85
CA VAL A 12 -32.04 15.51 -38.97
C VAL A 12 -31.32 14.85 -37.79
N ALA A 13 -30.01 15.00 -37.71
CA ALA A 13 -29.22 14.61 -36.55
C ALA A 13 -29.22 15.76 -35.53
N THR A 14 -29.84 15.56 -34.37
CA THR A 14 -29.72 16.48 -33.23
C THR A 14 -28.39 16.24 -32.53
N ALA A 15 -27.48 17.20 -32.61
CA ALA A 15 -26.23 17.20 -31.85
C ALA A 15 -26.54 17.53 -30.38
N ASN A 16 -26.49 16.51 -29.51
CA ASN A 16 -26.37 16.76 -28.08
C ASN A 16 -24.90 17.11 -27.80
N ALA A 17 -24.64 18.39 -27.56
CA ALA A 17 -23.35 18.85 -27.07
C ALA A 17 -23.09 18.26 -25.68
N LEU A 18 -22.11 17.36 -25.57
CA LEU A 18 -21.61 16.86 -24.31
C LEU A 18 -20.77 17.98 -23.65
N VAL A 19 -21.38 18.75 -22.75
CA VAL A 19 -20.64 19.70 -21.91
C VAL A 19 -19.90 18.89 -20.83
N ALA A 20 -18.60 18.64 -21.04
CA ALA A 20 -17.72 18.12 -20.00
C ALA A 20 -17.57 19.19 -18.89
N ARG A 21 -18.25 18.99 -17.76
CA ARG A 21 -18.09 19.85 -16.59
C ARG A 21 -16.84 19.39 -15.82
N ASN A 22 -15.71 20.03 -16.10
CA ASN A 22 -14.49 19.86 -15.33
C ASN A 22 -14.69 20.55 -13.96
N SER A 23 -15.14 19.82 -12.94
CA SER A 23 -15.46 20.39 -11.62
C SER A 23 -14.22 20.41 -10.73
N THR A 24 -13.29 21.33 -11.00
CA THR A 24 -12.20 21.66 -10.08
C THR A 24 -12.72 22.58 -8.98
N CYS A 25 -12.38 22.30 -7.72
CA CYS A 25 -12.76 23.11 -6.57
C CYS A 25 -11.54 23.45 -5.72
N CYS A 26 -11.42 24.71 -5.26
CA CYS A 26 -10.26 25.17 -4.51
C CYS A 26 -10.58 25.50 -3.05
N PHE A 27 -9.62 25.23 -2.17
CA PHE A 27 -9.73 25.27 -0.71
C PHE A 27 -8.37 25.55 -0.07
N GLY A 28 -8.37 25.97 1.18
CA GLY A 28 -7.20 25.93 2.07
C GLY A 28 -7.28 24.71 2.99
N LEU A 29 -6.14 24.29 3.53
CA LEU A 29 -6.05 23.18 4.46
C LEU A 29 -5.78 23.69 5.89
N THR A 30 -6.43 23.08 6.87
CA THR A 30 -6.17 23.28 8.31
C THR A 30 -5.88 21.93 8.95
N ALA A 31 -4.78 21.85 9.69
CA ALA A 31 -4.45 20.70 10.53
C ALA A 31 -5.03 20.89 11.94
N SER A 32 -5.60 19.82 12.48
CA SER A 32 -6.15 19.76 13.84
C SER A 32 -5.84 18.41 14.46
N GLY A 33 -5.70 18.32 15.78
CA GLY A 33 -5.37 17.07 16.45
C GLY A 33 -4.65 17.29 17.77
N ALA A 34 -4.04 16.22 18.29
CA ALA A 34 -3.31 16.24 19.56
C ALA A 34 -1.91 16.86 19.47
N GLY A 35 -1.53 17.37 18.29
CA GLY A 35 -0.21 17.89 18.04
C GLY A 35 0.00 19.35 18.45
N PRO A 36 1.27 19.76 18.68
CA PRO A 36 1.60 21.11 19.11
C PRO A 36 1.34 22.20 18.07
N ALA A 37 1.17 21.84 16.78
CA ALA A 37 0.91 22.77 15.70
C ALA A 37 -0.48 22.54 15.09
N ALA A 38 -1.55 22.85 15.82
CA ALA A 38 -2.86 23.03 15.18
C ALA A 38 -2.89 24.36 14.42
N GLY A 39 -3.31 24.36 13.15
CA GLY A 39 -3.33 25.59 12.36
C GLY A 39 -3.40 25.39 10.86
N ALA A 40 -3.32 26.49 10.13
CA ALA A 40 -3.33 26.47 8.67
C ALA A 40 -2.10 25.73 8.12
N VAL A 41 -2.31 24.96 7.06
CA VAL A 41 -1.22 24.34 6.31
C VAL A 41 -0.65 25.37 5.33
N GLY A 42 0.62 25.71 5.52
CA GLY A 42 1.40 26.52 4.60
C GLY A 42 2.24 25.67 3.66
N GLN A 43 2.88 26.32 2.70
CA GLN A 43 3.77 25.67 1.74
C GLN A 43 5.07 26.47 1.59
N LEU A 44 6.20 25.78 1.55
CA LEU A 44 7.50 26.37 1.22
C LEU A 44 7.63 26.60 -0.31
N SER A 45 8.59 27.42 -0.72
CA SER A 45 8.78 27.77 -2.14
C SER A 45 9.09 26.57 -3.03
N ASP A 46 9.68 25.52 -2.48
CA ASP A 46 9.98 24.27 -3.19
C ASP A 46 8.77 23.34 -3.34
N GLY A 47 7.68 23.59 -2.61
CA GLY A 47 6.43 22.82 -2.68
C GLY A 47 6.10 22.02 -1.42
N GLN A 48 6.97 22.04 -0.41
CA GLN A 48 6.79 21.25 0.81
C GLN A 48 5.66 21.80 1.68
N ASN A 49 4.67 20.96 2.04
CA ASN A 49 3.55 21.39 2.88
C ASN A 49 3.90 21.21 4.36
N ARG A 50 3.65 22.25 5.17
CA ARG A 50 4.01 22.30 6.58
C ARG A 50 2.93 22.96 7.43
N VAL A 51 2.97 22.68 8.73
CA VAL A 51 2.16 23.36 9.75
C VAL A 51 3.08 24.09 10.72
N GLY A 52 2.62 25.22 11.27
CA GLY A 52 3.38 26.03 12.22
C GLY A 52 4.27 27.08 11.54
N GLY A 53 5.22 27.63 12.29
CA GLY A 53 6.20 28.62 11.81
C GLY A 53 5.66 29.96 11.27
N GLY A 54 4.35 30.21 11.30
CA GLY A 54 3.74 31.42 10.74
C GLY A 54 3.73 31.44 9.20
N LEU A 55 3.84 30.27 8.55
CA LEU A 55 3.76 30.15 7.11
C LEU A 55 2.43 30.68 6.58
N THR A 56 2.47 31.30 5.40
CA THR A 56 1.24 31.75 4.73
C THR A 56 0.43 30.52 4.30
N THR A 57 -0.87 30.53 4.59
CA THR A 57 -1.78 29.45 4.20
C THR A 57 -1.71 29.20 2.70
N ALA A 58 -1.45 27.95 2.33
CA ALA A 58 -1.42 27.54 0.93
C ALA A 58 -2.84 27.31 0.40
N SER A 59 -3.00 27.52 -0.92
CA SER A 59 -4.25 27.25 -1.63
C SER A 59 -4.07 26.04 -2.54
N TYR A 60 -5.08 25.18 -2.50
CA TYR A 60 -5.11 23.91 -3.20
C TYR A 60 -6.38 23.82 -4.05
N CYS A 61 -6.31 23.08 -5.14
CA CYS A 61 -7.47 22.75 -5.97
C CYS A 61 -7.55 21.24 -6.14
N ILE A 62 -8.71 20.67 -5.86
CA ILE A 62 -9.01 19.25 -6.07
C ILE A 62 -9.89 19.12 -7.31
N ASP A 63 -9.55 18.19 -8.18
CA ASP A 63 -10.39 17.83 -9.31
C ASP A 63 -11.32 16.65 -9.00
N SER A 64 -12.16 16.27 -9.97
CA SER A 64 -13.09 15.15 -9.82
C SER A 64 -12.42 13.79 -9.64
N THR A 65 -11.10 13.69 -9.84
CA THR A 65 -10.31 12.46 -9.64
C THR A 65 -9.70 12.39 -8.24
N GLY A 66 -9.88 13.43 -7.44
CA GLY A 66 -9.24 13.53 -6.13
C GLY A 66 -7.75 13.88 -6.23
N ALA A 67 -7.32 14.45 -7.35
CA ALA A 67 -5.96 14.95 -7.50
C ALA A 67 -5.90 16.39 -7.00
N ILE A 68 -4.92 16.68 -6.15
CA ILE A 68 -4.72 18.03 -5.61
C ILE A 68 -3.55 18.70 -6.33
N THR A 69 -3.74 19.95 -6.75
CA THR A 69 -2.67 20.85 -7.17
C THR A 69 -2.59 22.06 -6.26
N ASP A 70 -1.40 22.62 -6.06
CA ASP A 70 -1.26 23.92 -5.41
C ASP A 70 -1.60 25.09 -6.35
N SER A 71 -1.57 26.32 -5.81
CA SER A 71 -1.83 27.56 -6.55
C SER A 71 -0.91 27.83 -7.74
N THR A 72 0.25 27.17 -7.81
CA THR A 72 1.21 27.28 -8.92
C THR A 72 1.04 26.16 -9.95
N GLY A 73 0.11 25.23 -9.71
CA GLY A 73 -0.16 24.09 -10.58
C GLY A 73 0.73 22.88 -10.32
N ARG A 74 1.52 22.86 -9.23
CA ARG A 74 2.31 21.68 -8.86
C ARG A 74 1.38 20.61 -8.29
N GLY A 75 1.56 19.38 -8.76
CA GLY A 75 0.80 18.24 -8.27
C GLY A 75 1.24 17.85 -6.87
N CYS A 76 0.27 17.69 -5.97
CA CYS A 76 0.53 17.23 -4.62
C CYS A 76 0.63 15.70 -4.58
N ILE A 77 1.64 15.20 -3.89
CA ILE A 77 1.99 13.80 -3.74
C ILE A 77 2.27 13.48 -2.27
N THR A 78 2.28 12.19 -1.99
CA THR A 78 2.89 11.57 -0.83
C THR A 78 4.22 11.00 -1.32
N THR A 79 5.34 11.48 -0.82
CA THR A 79 6.66 11.09 -1.33
C THR A 79 6.87 9.57 -1.20
N PRO A 80 7.40 8.90 -2.23
CA PRO A 80 7.56 7.44 -2.20
C PRO A 80 8.45 6.92 -1.05
N ALA A 81 9.47 7.69 -0.66
CA ALA A 81 10.45 7.26 0.32
C ALA A 81 10.06 7.57 1.78
N THR A 82 9.29 8.64 2.00
CA THR A 82 9.04 9.14 3.36
C THR A 82 7.58 9.34 3.69
N SER A 83 6.68 9.12 2.74
CA SER A 83 5.25 9.37 2.89
C SER A 83 4.90 10.81 3.27
N GLN A 84 5.74 11.77 2.89
CA GLN A 84 5.53 13.20 3.15
C GLN A 84 4.54 13.78 2.15
N PHE A 85 3.54 14.51 2.64
CA PHE A 85 2.59 15.23 1.81
C PHE A 85 3.18 16.57 1.33
N GLN A 86 3.44 16.71 0.04
CA GLN A 86 4.07 17.89 -0.57
C GLN A 86 3.65 18.05 -2.04
N CYS A 87 3.79 19.24 -2.62
CA CYS A 87 3.48 19.52 -4.02
C CYS A 87 4.73 19.93 -4.79
N ASP A 88 5.51 18.91 -5.17
CA ASP A 88 6.83 19.10 -5.78
C ASP A 88 6.75 19.61 -7.22
N LEU A 89 7.79 20.35 -7.63
CA LEU A 89 7.91 20.83 -8.99
C LEU A 89 8.04 19.67 -9.99
N GLY A 90 7.12 19.60 -10.95
CA GLY A 90 7.10 18.54 -11.98
C GLY A 90 6.57 17.19 -11.48
N ALA A 91 6.15 17.08 -10.23
CA ALA A 91 5.48 15.88 -9.75
C ALA A 91 4.05 15.77 -10.32
N PRO A 92 3.62 14.56 -10.72
CA PRO A 92 2.24 14.33 -11.11
C PRO A 92 1.33 14.46 -9.89
N SER A 93 0.15 15.05 -10.05
CA SER A 93 -0.83 15.11 -8.96
C SER A 93 -1.29 13.70 -8.59
N GLN A 94 -1.05 13.31 -7.34
CA GLN A 94 -1.54 12.04 -6.80
C GLN A 94 -3.06 12.12 -6.61
N SER A 95 -3.78 11.17 -7.21
CA SER A 95 -5.22 10.98 -6.98
C SER A 95 -5.48 10.20 -5.69
N GLY A 96 -6.74 10.19 -5.25
CA GLY A 96 -7.16 9.46 -4.05
C GLY A 96 -7.38 10.35 -2.83
N PHE A 97 -7.16 11.66 -2.95
CA PHE A 97 -7.69 12.60 -1.98
C PHE A 97 -9.21 12.72 -2.16
N SER A 98 -9.90 12.89 -1.05
CA SER A 98 -11.33 13.13 -1.01
C SER A 98 -11.61 14.12 0.11
N ILE A 99 -12.65 14.92 -0.09
CA ILE A 99 -13.15 15.86 0.91
C ILE A 99 -14.53 15.37 1.32
N GLY A 100 -14.65 14.91 2.56
CA GLY A 100 -15.92 14.48 3.14
C GLY A 100 -16.92 15.63 3.25
N CYS A 101 -18.20 15.31 3.47
CA CYS A 101 -19.26 16.31 3.59
C CYS A 101 -19.05 17.32 4.73
N ASN A 102 -18.19 17.00 5.70
CA ASN A 102 -17.80 17.86 6.83
C ASN A 102 -16.47 18.60 6.59
N GLY A 103 -15.89 18.50 5.40
CA GLY A 103 -14.60 19.10 5.06
C GLY A 103 -13.38 18.25 5.44
N THR A 104 -13.55 17.09 6.08
CA THR A 104 -12.41 16.20 6.40
C THR A 104 -11.75 15.72 5.12
N VAL A 105 -10.43 15.90 5.04
CA VAL A 105 -9.63 15.38 3.93
C VAL A 105 -9.20 13.96 4.26
N SER A 106 -9.39 13.06 3.31
CA SER A 106 -8.94 11.69 3.40
C SER A 106 -8.14 11.32 2.16
N LEU A 107 -7.05 10.59 2.35
CA LEU A 107 -6.29 9.95 1.27
C LEU A 107 -6.53 8.44 1.32
N ASN A 108 -7.00 7.85 0.23
CA ASN A 108 -7.35 6.42 0.16
C ASN A 108 -8.26 5.99 1.31
N SER A 109 -9.27 6.82 1.61
CA SER A 109 -10.22 6.65 2.72
C SER A 109 -9.66 6.80 4.13
N SER A 110 -8.36 7.03 4.31
CA SER A 110 -7.76 7.39 5.61
C SER A 110 -7.78 8.90 5.82
N SER A 111 -8.36 9.35 6.93
CA SER A 111 -8.28 10.74 7.40
C SER A 111 -7.15 10.99 8.40
N SER A 112 -6.30 9.97 8.61
CA SER A 112 -5.16 10.03 9.52
C SER A 112 -3.93 10.55 8.79
N PHE A 113 -3.43 11.69 9.27
CA PHE A 113 -2.14 12.26 8.90
C PHE A 113 -1.29 12.40 10.15
N TYR A 114 -0.02 12.72 9.99
CA TYR A 114 0.91 12.89 11.10
C TYR A 114 1.71 14.15 10.89
N GLU A 115 1.79 14.99 11.90
CA GLU A 115 2.76 16.08 11.91
C GLU A 115 3.99 15.61 12.67
N CYS A 116 5.18 15.82 12.09
CA CYS A 116 6.43 15.52 12.76
C CYS A 116 7.32 16.76 12.77
N PRO A 117 7.98 17.06 13.91
CA PRO A 117 8.82 18.23 14.04
C PRO A 117 9.97 18.16 13.05
N THR A 118 10.21 19.28 12.37
CA THR A 118 11.36 19.43 11.47
C THR A 118 12.66 19.69 12.23
N GLY A 119 12.54 20.23 13.45
CA GLY A 119 13.66 20.76 14.23
C GLY A 119 13.91 22.25 14.00
N ASP A 120 13.24 22.85 13.03
CA ASP A 120 13.46 24.23 12.59
C ASP A 120 12.18 25.07 12.74
N ASN A 121 12.33 26.34 13.13
CA ASN A 121 11.29 27.39 13.11
C ASN A 121 9.91 27.03 13.69
N ASN A 122 9.83 26.05 14.59
CA ASN A 122 8.57 25.50 15.08
C ASN A 122 7.63 25.03 13.94
N GLU A 123 8.22 24.47 12.88
CA GLU A 123 7.53 23.91 11.73
C GLU A 123 7.48 22.38 11.77
N TYR A 124 6.42 21.84 11.19
CA TYR A 124 6.13 20.41 11.19
C TYR A 124 5.80 19.94 9.77
N ASN A 125 6.46 18.87 9.34
CA ASN A 125 6.14 18.21 8.07
C ASN A 125 4.90 17.34 8.24
N ILE A 126 4.08 17.25 7.20
CA ILE A 126 2.86 16.43 7.19
C ILE A 126 3.16 15.10 6.50
N TYR A 127 2.79 14.00 7.12
CA TYR A 127 2.98 12.65 6.63
C TYR A 127 1.68 11.85 6.62
N VAL A 128 1.60 10.88 5.72
CA VAL A 128 0.55 9.85 5.74
C VAL A 128 0.98 8.68 6.64
N THR A 129 2.29 8.43 6.72
CA THR A 129 2.89 7.47 7.64
C THR A 129 4.12 8.13 8.27
N PRO A 130 4.23 8.17 9.60
CA PRO A 130 5.35 8.84 10.25
C PRO A 130 6.66 8.11 9.91
N PRO A 131 7.77 8.83 9.67
CA PRO A 131 9.07 8.21 9.43
C PRO A 131 9.51 7.31 10.58
N ALA A 132 10.04 6.13 10.26
CA ALA A 132 10.51 5.18 11.25
C ALA A 132 11.64 5.78 12.10
N GLY A 133 11.52 5.69 13.43
CA GLY A 133 12.52 6.20 14.37
C GLY A 133 12.51 7.72 14.60
N GLN A 134 11.61 8.47 13.94
CA GLN A 134 11.44 9.90 14.23
C GLN A 134 10.56 10.10 15.47
N ALA A 135 11.15 10.70 16.51
CA ALA A 135 10.42 11.05 17.73
C ALA A 135 9.57 12.31 17.54
N GLY A 136 8.47 12.42 18.29
CA GLY A 136 7.61 13.61 18.32
C GLY A 136 6.60 13.71 17.18
N CYS A 137 6.48 12.68 16.33
CA CYS A 137 5.37 12.57 15.39
C CYS A 137 4.05 12.34 16.11
N VAL A 138 3.03 13.09 15.75
CA VAL A 138 1.69 13.02 16.36
C VAL A 138 0.62 13.00 15.29
N GLN A 139 -0.43 12.23 15.54
CA GLN A 139 -1.53 12.08 14.60
C GLN A 139 -2.39 13.35 14.57
N ILE A 140 -2.71 13.79 13.36
CA ILE A 140 -3.56 14.93 13.04
C ILE A 140 -4.60 14.55 12.00
N SER A 141 -5.61 15.39 11.85
CA SER A 141 -6.59 15.37 10.77
C SER A 141 -6.54 16.68 10.00
N LEU A 142 -6.69 16.58 8.69
CA LEU A 142 -6.74 17.72 7.80
C LEU A 142 -8.20 18.06 7.45
N ALA A 143 -8.51 19.36 7.44
CA ALA A 143 -9.80 19.88 7.05
C ALA A 143 -9.63 20.89 5.90
N ALA A 144 -10.42 20.71 4.85
CA ALA A 144 -10.56 21.67 3.77
C ALA A 144 -11.47 22.82 4.20
N SER A 145 -11.16 24.04 3.77
CA SER A 145 -11.98 25.23 4.05
C SER A 145 -13.20 25.37 3.11
N ASN A 146 -13.24 24.58 2.04
CA ASN A 146 -14.28 24.60 1.01
C ASN A 146 -14.33 23.22 0.33
N CYS A 147 -15.15 23.06 -0.71
CA CYS A 147 -15.31 21.83 -1.50
C CYS A 147 -16.07 20.71 -0.77
N TYR A 148 -16.93 21.10 0.16
CA TYR A 148 -17.88 20.21 0.85
C TYR A 148 -19.23 20.93 1.03
N SER A 149 -20.32 20.17 1.06
CA SER A 149 -21.69 20.70 1.07
C SER A 149 -22.39 20.60 2.44
N GLY A 150 -21.67 20.25 3.50
CA GLY A 150 -22.26 19.90 4.80
C GLY A 150 -22.87 18.50 4.78
N CYS A 151 -22.79 17.78 5.91
CA CYS A 151 -23.43 16.47 6.02
C CYS A 151 -24.93 16.64 6.30
N THR A 152 -25.78 15.98 5.51
CA THR A 152 -27.21 15.90 5.82
C THR A 152 -27.37 15.21 7.17
N ALA A 153 -28.16 15.79 8.07
CA ALA A 153 -28.49 15.15 9.34
C ALA A 153 -29.05 13.75 9.05
N PRO A 154 -28.59 12.70 9.73
CA PRO A 154 -29.15 11.36 9.58
C PRO A 154 -30.67 11.42 9.80
N PRO A 155 -31.49 10.74 8.96
CA PRO A 155 -32.91 10.64 9.24
C PRO A 155 -33.09 10.05 10.63
N ALA A 156 -33.91 10.71 11.46
CA ALA A 156 -34.17 10.26 12.83
C ALA A 156 -34.56 8.77 12.80
N PRO A 157 -33.98 7.93 13.68
CA PRO A 157 -34.31 6.51 13.71
C PRO A 157 -35.83 6.37 13.88
N ALA A 158 -36.47 5.62 12.97
CA ALA A 158 -37.89 5.35 13.02
C ALA A 158 -38.19 4.63 14.34
N THR A 159 -38.75 5.35 15.29
CA THR A 159 -39.22 4.82 16.56
C THR A 159 -40.37 3.86 16.25
N SER A 160 -40.08 2.55 16.27
CA SER A 160 -41.12 1.53 16.35
C SER A 160 -41.81 1.69 17.70
N ALA A 161 -42.95 2.36 17.69
CA ALA A 161 -43.82 2.50 18.85
C ALA A 161 -44.26 1.10 19.32
N PRO A 162 -44.12 0.78 20.62
CA PRO A 162 -44.77 -0.41 21.15
C PRO A 162 -46.28 -0.14 21.26
N SER A 163 -47.08 -1.04 20.71
CA SER A 163 -48.52 -1.09 20.89
C SER A 163 -48.84 -1.33 22.36
N THR A 164 -49.28 -0.30 23.08
CA THR A 164 -49.80 -0.41 24.44
C THR A 164 -51.31 -0.63 24.42
N SER A 165 -51.71 -1.87 24.63
CA SER A 165 -53.05 -2.21 25.11
C SER A 165 -53.18 -1.78 26.57
N ALA A 166 -54.08 -0.85 26.84
CA ALA A 166 -54.38 -0.34 28.18
C ALA A 166 -55.22 -1.34 29.00
N LEU A 167 -54.86 -1.56 30.27
CA LEU A 167 -55.80 -1.90 31.36
C LEU A 167 -55.28 -1.39 32.74
N LEU A 168 -55.95 -0.33 33.21
CA LEU A 168 -56.48 -0.03 34.56
C LEU A 168 -55.70 -0.29 35.88
N ASN A 169 -55.47 0.84 36.57
CA ASN A 169 -55.71 1.18 37.99
C ASN A 169 -54.78 0.77 39.16
N SER A 170 -54.28 1.85 39.80
CA SER A 170 -54.25 2.17 41.25
C SER A 170 -53.32 1.43 42.21
N ALA A 171 -52.32 2.14 42.76
CA ALA A 171 -52.37 2.68 44.14
C ALA A 171 -51.06 3.41 44.53
N LEU A 172 -51.24 4.48 45.32
CA LEU A 172 -50.23 5.32 45.95
C LEU A 172 -49.40 4.56 47.01
N SER A 173 -48.13 4.94 47.20
CA SER A 173 -47.62 5.51 48.47
C SER A 173 -46.09 5.77 48.46
N ASN A 174 -45.74 7.00 48.84
CA ASN A 174 -44.55 7.56 49.50
C ASN A 174 -43.29 6.67 49.67
N SER A 175 -42.07 7.17 49.46
CA SER A 175 -41.43 8.21 50.30
C SER A 175 -40.13 8.74 49.65
N SER A 176 -39.75 9.98 50.01
CA SER A 176 -38.66 10.81 49.47
C SER A 176 -37.36 10.70 50.33
N PRO A 177 -36.32 11.57 50.24
CA PRO A 177 -35.03 11.30 49.59
C PRO A 177 -33.80 11.56 50.51
N SER A 178 -32.61 11.86 49.92
CA SER A 178 -31.40 12.49 50.52
C SER A 178 -30.32 11.49 51.02
N THR A 179 -28.99 11.62 50.90
CA THR A 179 -28.04 12.69 50.53
C THR A 179 -26.59 12.12 50.52
N SER A 180 -25.68 12.69 49.69
CA SER A 180 -24.25 13.11 49.91
C SER A 180 -23.29 12.28 50.84
N ALA A 181 -21.95 12.21 50.75
CA ALA A 181 -20.88 12.97 50.09
C ALA A 181 -19.48 12.43 50.55
N PHE A 182 -18.44 12.71 49.73
CA PHE A 182 -17.04 13.13 50.05
C PHE A 182 -15.99 12.27 50.82
N SER A 183 -14.79 12.18 50.18
CA SER A 183 -13.40 12.47 50.66
C SER A 183 -12.76 11.58 51.77
N THR A 184 -11.44 11.34 51.92
CA THR A 184 -10.14 11.89 51.44
C THR A 184 -8.96 10.96 51.87
N SER A 185 -7.88 10.94 51.08
CA SER A 185 -6.42 10.88 51.36
C SER A 185 -5.73 10.05 52.48
N ALA A 186 -4.82 9.16 52.02
CA ALA A 186 -3.34 9.12 52.18
C ALA A 186 -2.57 8.63 53.45
N VAL A 187 -1.40 7.99 53.15
CA VAL A 187 -0.05 7.96 53.81
C VAL A 187 0.48 6.67 54.52
N SER A 188 1.50 6.08 53.86
CA SER A 188 2.85 5.57 54.26
C SER A 188 3.22 4.43 55.24
N THR A 189 4.25 3.68 54.75
CA THR A 189 5.49 3.09 55.37
C THR A 189 5.52 1.74 56.11
N SER A 190 6.35 0.80 55.61
CA SER A 190 7.61 0.24 56.22
C SER A 190 7.90 -1.25 55.91
N SER A 191 9.17 -1.60 55.65
CA SER A 191 9.79 -2.97 55.71
C SER A 191 10.46 -3.18 57.10
N PRO A 192 11.27 -4.24 57.41
CA PRO A 192 11.49 -5.59 56.84
C PRO A 192 11.44 -6.73 57.91
N CYS A 193 11.62 -8.02 57.55
CA CYS A 193 12.23 -9.02 58.46
C CYS A 193 12.80 -10.26 57.75
N THR A 194 13.82 -10.85 58.38
CA THR A 194 14.83 -11.84 57.97
C THR A 194 14.68 -13.19 58.69
N SER A 195 15.17 -14.29 58.09
CA SER A 195 15.92 -15.48 58.65
C SER A 195 15.65 -16.75 57.80
N ALA A 196 16.63 -17.38 57.10
CA ALA A 196 17.67 -18.36 57.53
C ALA A 196 17.07 -19.72 57.97
N LEU A 197 17.51 -20.97 57.67
CA LEU A 197 18.69 -21.70 57.14
C LEU A 197 18.16 -23.04 56.53
N PHE A 198 18.86 -23.87 55.73
CA PHE A 198 19.70 -25.02 56.16
C PHE A 198 20.45 -25.68 54.96
N THR A 199 21.79 -25.72 55.09
CA THR A 199 22.78 -26.83 54.99
C THR A 199 22.74 -27.95 53.92
N SER A 200 23.91 -28.12 53.28
CA SER A 200 24.53 -29.15 52.39
C SER A 200 24.66 -30.58 52.98
N ALA A 201 25.05 -31.71 52.34
CA ALA A 201 25.90 -32.14 51.19
C ALA A 201 25.60 -33.67 50.92
N PRO A 202 26.42 -34.53 50.25
CA PRO A 202 27.53 -34.37 49.29
C PRO A 202 27.41 -35.27 48.01
N ALA A 203 28.34 -35.09 47.05
CA ALA A 203 28.49 -35.91 45.84
C ALA A 203 29.70 -36.87 45.93
N THR A 204 29.55 -38.09 45.42
CA THR A 204 30.55 -39.17 45.46
C THR A 204 31.18 -39.39 44.09
N SER A 205 32.51 -39.46 44.05
CA SER A 205 33.35 -39.69 42.87
C SER A 205 33.52 -41.18 42.54
N ALA A 206 33.70 -41.52 41.27
CA ALA A 206 34.24 -42.82 40.82
C ALA A 206 35.33 -42.60 39.74
N PRO A 207 36.47 -43.31 39.79
CA PRO A 207 37.54 -43.19 38.80
C PRO A 207 37.55 -44.39 37.82
N THR A 208 37.98 -44.18 36.56
CA THR A 208 38.55 -45.27 35.75
C THR A 208 39.41 -44.75 34.60
N THR A 209 40.72 -44.97 34.75
CA THR A 209 41.76 -45.43 33.81
C THR A 209 41.87 -44.84 32.39
N ALA A 210 43.04 -44.23 32.13
CA ALA A 210 43.52 -43.78 30.83
C ALA A 210 44.24 -44.90 30.04
N ALA A 211 44.12 -44.86 28.71
CA ALA A 211 45.00 -45.53 27.75
C ALA A 211 45.52 -44.49 26.72
N PRO A 212 46.80 -44.54 26.31
CA PRO A 212 47.38 -43.55 25.40
C PRO A 212 47.34 -44.00 23.93
N ALA A 213 46.97 -43.10 23.01
CA ALA A 213 47.23 -43.25 21.59
C ALA A 213 47.35 -41.88 20.90
N THR A 214 48.60 -41.52 20.61
CA THR A 214 49.14 -40.83 19.43
C THR A 214 48.34 -39.68 18.80
N ALA A 215 48.89 -38.46 18.93
CA ALA A 215 48.44 -37.25 18.24
C ALA A 215 48.70 -37.33 16.72
N ALA A 216 47.65 -37.11 15.92
CA ALA A 216 47.75 -36.74 14.51
C ALA A 216 47.58 -35.21 14.37
N PRO A 217 48.24 -34.53 13.41
CA PRO A 217 48.17 -33.09 13.27
C PRO A 217 46.76 -32.63 12.90
N ALA A 218 46.22 -31.68 13.67
CA ALA A 218 44.98 -31.00 13.34
C ALA A 218 45.15 -30.20 12.04
N THR A 219 44.54 -30.70 10.96
CA THR A 219 44.28 -29.90 9.78
C THR A 219 42.84 -29.41 9.90
N SER A 220 42.66 -28.11 10.12
CA SER A 220 41.35 -27.47 10.18
C SER A 220 40.63 -27.68 8.85
N ALA A 221 39.65 -28.58 8.83
CA ALA A 221 38.70 -28.63 7.74
C ALA A 221 37.93 -27.30 7.75
N PRO A 222 37.76 -26.61 6.61
CA PRO A 222 36.88 -25.47 6.55
C PRO A 222 35.48 -25.96 6.91
N THR A 223 34.87 -25.35 7.91
CA THR A 223 33.43 -25.45 8.12
C THR A 223 32.76 -24.85 6.89
N THR A 224 32.43 -25.70 5.92
CA THR A 224 31.46 -25.37 4.89
C THR A 224 30.14 -25.17 5.61
N SER A 225 29.80 -23.90 5.86
CA SER A 225 28.44 -23.50 6.22
C SER A 225 27.49 -24.08 5.17
N ALA A 226 26.45 -24.74 5.63
CA ALA A 226 25.32 -25.11 4.78
C ALA A 226 24.85 -23.86 4.02
N PRO A 227 24.42 -23.97 2.76
CA PRO A 227 23.97 -22.81 2.00
C PRO A 227 22.83 -22.14 2.77
N GLU A 228 23.03 -20.89 3.16
CA GLU A 228 21.98 -20.07 3.76
C GLU A 228 20.90 -19.87 2.71
N THR A 229 19.83 -20.67 2.78
CA THR A 229 18.66 -20.49 1.94
C THR A 229 17.94 -19.23 2.43
N CYS A 230 17.75 -18.25 1.54
CA CYS A 230 17.05 -17.03 1.91
C CYS A 230 15.65 -17.34 2.45
N PRO A 231 15.19 -16.60 3.48
CA PRO A 231 13.87 -16.80 4.03
C PRO A 231 12.81 -16.60 2.94
N THR A 232 11.87 -17.53 2.88
CA THR A 232 10.70 -17.50 1.98
C THR A 232 9.57 -16.63 2.51
N ALA A 233 9.71 -16.10 3.72
CA ALA A 233 8.82 -15.12 4.32
C ALA A 233 9.41 -13.70 4.18
N LEU A 234 8.55 -12.70 4.01
CA LEU A 234 8.95 -11.28 3.94
C LEU A 234 9.28 -10.69 5.32
N THR A 235 10.12 -11.38 6.10
CA THR A 235 10.48 -11.00 7.48
C THR A 235 11.77 -10.18 7.58
N GLY A 236 12.42 -9.91 6.45
CA GLY A 236 13.68 -9.16 6.33
C GLY A 236 13.64 -8.13 5.21
N SER A 237 14.81 -7.74 4.68
CA SER A 237 14.86 -6.82 3.54
C SER A 237 14.27 -7.47 2.30
N TYR A 238 13.26 -6.82 1.70
CA TYR A 238 12.65 -7.27 0.47
C TYR A 238 12.40 -6.11 -0.49
N GLN A 239 12.26 -6.45 -1.77
CA GLN A 239 11.85 -5.55 -2.84
C GLN A 239 10.51 -6.02 -3.41
N TYR A 240 9.64 -5.06 -3.70
CA TYR A 240 8.45 -5.22 -4.51
C TYR A 240 8.73 -4.61 -5.90
N PRO A 241 7.94 -4.95 -6.94
CA PRO A 241 8.14 -4.41 -8.26
C PRO A 241 7.89 -2.90 -8.28
N HIS A 242 8.83 -2.15 -8.85
CA HIS A 242 8.74 -0.70 -9.00
C HIS A 242 8.02 -0.30 -10.31
N LEU A 243 7.76 -1.27 -11.19
CA LEU A 243 6.96 -1.14 -12.39
C LEU A 243 6.41 -2.52 -12.76
N ILE A 244 5.11 -2.60 -13.04
CA ILE A 244 4.48 -3.77 -13.66
C ILE A 244 3.93 -3.33 -15.00
N VAL A 245 4.17 -4.10 -16.06
CA VAL A 245 3.61 -3.85 -17.39
C VAL A 245 2.97 -5.10 -17.94
N ALA A 246 1.72 -5.01 -18.38
CA ALA A 246 1.08 -6.10 -19.10
C ALA A 246 1.31 -5.97 -20.61
N MET A 247 1.57 -7.10 -21.25
CA MET A 247 1.82 -7.20 -22.68
C MET A 247 0.84 -8.20 -23.28
N SER A 248 0.24 -7.84 -24.40
CA SER A 248 -0.62 -8.75 -25.16
C SER A 248 0.05 -9.13 -26.47
N SER A 249 0.10 -10.43 -26.77
CA SER A 249 0.52 -10.93 -28.08
C SER A 249 -0.51 -10.67 -29.18
N SER A 250 -1.75 -10.29 -28.83
CA SER A 250 -2.83 -10.02 -29.78
C SER A 250 -2.86 -8.57 -30.29
N THR A 251 -2.05 -7.67 -29.73
CA THR A 251 -1.99 -6.25 -30.14
C THR A 251 -0.58 -5.93 -30.65
N THR A 252 -0.41 -5.78 -31.96
CA THR A 252 0.87 -5.47 -32.62
C THR A 252 1.27 -3.98 -32.56
N THR A 253 0.51 -3.14 -31.85
CA THR A 253 0.66 -1.67 -31.91
C THR A 253 1.21 -1.12 -30.60
N ALA A 254 2.43 -0.58 -30.66
CA ALA A 254 3.06 0.16 -29.58
C ALA A 254 2.36 1.51 -29.35
N ALA A 255 1.26 1.52 -28.58
CA ALA A 255 0.71 2.73 -28.00
C ALA A 255 0.85 2.63 -26.48
N ALA A 256 1.61 3.53 -25.86
CA ALA A 256 1.79 3.58 -24.42
C ALA A 256 0.54 4.21 -23.77
N GLY A 257 -0.15 3.48 -22.90
CA GLY A 257 -1.33 3.94 -22.17
C GLY A 257 -1.27 3.48 -20.71
N THR A 258 -1.53 4.39 -19.78
CA THR A 258 -1.65 4.07 -18.35
C THR A 258 -3.08 3.57 -18.06
N SER A 259 -3.24 2.52 -17.25
CA SER A 259 -4.55 2.07 -16.75
C SER A 259 -4.63 2.38 -15.27
N HIS A 260 -5.66 3.14 -14.90
CA HIS A 260 -6.12 3.24 -13.53
C HIS A 260 -7.46 2.49 -13.47
N ASN A 261 -7.54 1.46 -12.62
CA ASN A 261 -8.76 0.68 -12.40
C ASN A 261 -9.46 0.17 -13.69
N GLY A 262 -8.71 -0.49 -14.57
CA GLY A 262 -9.25 -1.20 -15.73
C GLY A 262 -9.84 -0.35 -16.85
N THR A 263 -9.69 0.97 -16.79
CA THR A 263 -10.01 1.86 -17.92
C THR A 263 -8.71 2.43 -18.48
N SER A 264 -8.29 1.90 -19.63
CA SER A 264 -7.13 2.43 -20.34
C SER A 264 -7.50 3.75 -21.02
N ARG A 265 -6.78 4.83 -20.68
CA ARG A 265 -6.76 6.02 -21.53
C ARG A 265 -5.73 5.74 -22.63
N ASN A 266 -6.24 5.36 -23.81
CA ASN A 266 -5.48 5.17 -25.05
C ASN A 266 -4.76 3.81 -25.22
N GLY A 267 -5.41 2.72 -24.81
CA GLY A 267 -5.05 1.33 -25.07
C GLY A 267 -6.28 0.43 -24.84
N THR A 268 -6.25 -0.83 -25.28
CA THR A 268 -7.25 -1.81 -24.84
C THR A 268 -6.96 -2.16 -23.36
N SER A 269 -7.98 -2.40 -22.54
CA SER A 269 -7.83 -2.93 -21.19
C SER A 269 -8.65 -4.21 -21.04
N TYR A 270 -8.09 -5.22 -20.39
CA TYR A 270 -8.83 -6.42 -19.96
C TYR A 270 -8.62 -6.59 -18.45
N ASN A 271 -9.73 -6.61 -17.70
CA ASN A 271 -9.76 -6.92 -16.26
C ASN A 271 -8.74 -6.15 -15.39
N GLY A 272 -8.49 -4.87 -15.64
CA GLY A 272 -7.56 -4.06 -14.85
C GLY A 272 -6.19 -3.81 -15.50
N ALA A 273 -5.74 -4.69 -16.40
CA ALA A 273 -4.42 -4.61 -17.02
C ALA A 273 -4.41 -3.58 -18.18
N SER A 274 -3.48 -2.61 -18.11
CA SER A 274 -3.15 -1.76 -19.28
C SER A 274 -2.27 -2.54 -20.23
N TYR A 275 -2.67 -2.70 -21.48
CA TYR A 275 -1.70 -3.11 -22.49
C TYR A 275 -0.80 -1.91 -22.77
N ASN A 276 0.47 -2.05 -22.37
CA ASN A 276 1.54 -1.09 -22.63
C ASN A 276 1.51 0.16 -21.72
N GLY A 277 1.65 -0.01 -20.41
CA GLY A 277 1.86 1.06 -19.42
C GLY A 277 1.99 0.53 -18.00
N THR A 278 2.13 1.44 -17.02
CA THR A 278 2.19 1.08 -15.60
C THR A 278 0.88 0.40 -15.15
N SER A 279 1.03 -0.76 -14.53
CA SER A 279 -0.01 -1.53 -13.86
C SER A 279 0.35 -1.67 -12.39
N TYR A 280 -0.66 -1.78 -11.53
CA TYR A 280 -0.49 -2.27 -10.16
C TYR A 280 -0.85 -3.76 -10.04
N ASN A 281 -1.39 -4.33 -11.11
CA ASN A 281 -1.81 -5.71 -11.18
C ASN A 281 -0.82 -6.57 -11.95
N GLY A 282 -0.52 -7.75 -11.42
CA GLY A 282 -0.01 -8.84 -12.22
C GLY A 282 -1.16 -9.51 -12.95
N ALA A 283 -1.07 -9.59 -14.28
CA ALA A 283 -2.08 -10.22 -15.12
C ALA A 283 -1.46 -11.16 -16.16
N ILE A 284 -1.91 -12.40 -16.16
CA ILE A 284 -1.56 -13.39 -17.19
C ILE A 284 -2.82 -14.05 -17.71
N THR A 285 -2.85 -14.31 -19.01
CA THR A 285 -3.81 -15.18 -19.69
C THR A 285 -3.07 -15.86 -20.84
N PRO A 286 -3.66 -16.80 -21.60
CA PRO A 286 -2.98 -17.39 -22.76
C PRO A 286 -2.48 -16.38 -23.81
N THR A 287 -2.99 -15.15 -23.79
CA THR A 287 -2.58 -14.07 -24.71
C THR A 287 -1.92 -12.87 -24.02
N ILE A 288 -1.82 -12.89 -22.68
CA ILE A 288 -1.30 -11.78 -21.87
C ILE A 288 -0.17 -12.28 -20.97
N SER A 289 0.95 -11.58 -20.97
CA SER A 289 2.01 -11.72 -19.98
C SER A 289 2.19 -10.43 -19.17
N SER A 290 2.84 -10.52 -18.01
CA SER A 290 3.21 -9.36 -17.21
C SER A 290 4.70 -9.33 -16.95
N ILE A 291 5.33 -8.17 -17.13
CA ILE A 291 6.72 -7.91 -16.77
C ILE A 291 6.76 -7.10 -15.48
N PHE A 292 7.62 -7.50 -14.55
CA PHE A 292 7.84 -6.90 -13.23
C PHE A 292 9.28 -6.40 -13.16
N LYS A 293 9.46 -5.08 -13.08
CA LYS A 293 10.78 -4.45 -12.90
C LYS A 293 11.05 -4.25 -11.42
N PHE A 294 12.25 -4.62 -10.98
CA PHE A 294 12.76 -4.37 -9.65
C PHE A 294 14.00 -3.49 -9.74
N ASP A 295 14.10 -2.52 -8.83
CA ASP A 295 15.31 -1.75 -8.59
C ASP A 295 15.99 -2.35 -7.35
N ILE A 296 17.16 -2.96 -7.52
CA ILE A 296 17.87 -3.66 -6.44
C ILE A 296 18.76 -2.66 -5.70
N PRO A 297 18.57 -2.44 -4.38
CA PRO A 297 19.37 -1.49 -3.63
C PRO A 297 20.87 -1.81 -3.67
N ALA A 298 21.72 -0.78 -3.64
CA ALA A 298 23.17 -0.97 -3.53
C ALA A 298 23.58 -1.69 -2.23
N SER A 299 22.74 -1.61 -1.18
CA SER A 299 22.94 -2.34 0.08
C SER A 299 22.89 -3.87 -0.07
N TYR A 300 22.36 -4.39 -1.18
CA TYR A 300 22.30 -5.83 -1.45
C TYR A 300 23.63 -6.37 -2.03
N ALA A 301 24.70 -5.56 -2.05
CA ALA A 301 26.00 -5.97 -2.55
C ALA A 301 26.53 -7.18 -1.77
N ASN A 302 27.02 -8.19 -2.51
CA ASN A 302 27.51 -9.46 -1.97
C ASN A 302 26.47 -10.30 -1.20
N GLN A 303 25.17 -10.00 -1.35
CA GLN A 303 24.09 -10.83 -0.87
C GLN A 303 23.58 -11.77 -1.97
N THR A 304 22.83 -12.77 -1.55
CA THR A 304 22.00 -13.67 -2.35
C THR A 304 20.57 -13.16 -2.36
N CYS A 305 19.93 -13.21 -3.52
CA CYS A 305 18.56 -12.79 -3.75
C CYS A 305 17.70 -14.01 -4.09
N SER A 306 16.48 -14.06 -3.55
CA SER A 306 15.47 -15.06 -3.94
C SER A 306 14.26 -14.37 -4.56
N LEU A 307 13.86 -14.84 -5.74
CA LEU A 307 12.60 -14.45 -6.38
C LEU A 307 11.48 -15.34 -5.83
N ILE A 308 10.47 -14.73 -5.21
CA ILE A 308 9.39 -15.45 -4.55
C ILE A 308 8.05 -14.96 -5.09
N PHE A 309 7.17 -15.89 -5.40
CA PHE A 309 5.79 -15.62 -5.75
C PHE A 309 4.85 -16.09 -4.62
N PHE A 310 3.98 -15.20 -4.15
CA PHE A 310 2.97 -15.52 -3.14
C PHE A 310 1.57 -15.52 -3.75
N LEU A 311 0.80 -16.55 -3.43
CA LEU A 311 -0.62 -16.64 -3.77
C LEU A 311 -1.41 -17.10 -2.53
N PRO A 312 -1.76 -16.19 -1.62
CA PRO A 312 -2.46 -16.54 -0.39
C PRO A 312 -3.89 -17.03 -0.64
N LEU A 313 -4.53 -17.58 0.39
CA LEU A 313 -5.97 -17.78 0.36
C LEU A 313 -6.67 -16.42 0.30
N THR A 314 -7.79 -16.34 -0.41
CA THR A 314 -8.59 -15.11 -0.45
C THR A 314 -9.04 -14.66 0.94
N SER A 315 -9.24 -15.59 1.88
CA SER A 315 -9.55 -15.31 3.28
C SER A 315 -8.42 -14.65 4.08
N GLN A 316 -7.20 -14.60 3.53
CA GLN A 316 -6.03 -13.96 4.15
C GLN A 316 -5.78 -12.56 3.56
N LEU A 317 -6.55 -12.14 2.55
CA LEU A 317 -6.40 -10.86 1.89
C LEU A 317 -7.40 -9.86 2.45
N GLU A 318 -6.94 -8.64 2.73
CA GLU A 318 -7.78 -7.52 3.18
C GLU A 318 -7.85 -6.40 2.15
N THR A 319 -6.68 -6.05 1.57
CA THR A 319 -6.53 -4.91 0.65
C THR A 319 -6.29 -5.33 -0.80
N SER A 320 -6.23 -6.64 -1.07
CA SER A 320 -6.08 -7.21 -2.40
C SER A 320 -7.11 -8.30 -2.67
N ALA A 321 -7.24 -8.68 -3.93
CA ALA A 321 -8.04 -9.81 -4.40
C ALA A 321 -7.41 -10.37 -5.67
N TYR A 322 -7.75 -11.60 -6.01
CA TYR A 322 -7.34 -12.20 -7.27
C TYR A 322 -8.45 -13.04 -7.90
N THR A 323 -8.35 -13.19 -9.21
CA THR A 323 -9.08 -14.20 -9.98
C THR A 323 -8.08 -15.18 -10.54
N LEU A 324 -8.25 -16.47 -10.26
CA LEU A 324 -7.46 -17.55 -10.84
C LEU A 324 -8.38 -18.55 -11.56
N SER A 325 -8.03 -18.91 -12.78
CA SER A 325 -8.64 -20.03 -13.52
C SER A 325 -7.58 -20.79 -14.32
N GLY A 326 -7.93 -21.99 -14.78
CA GLY A 326 -7.00 -22.89 -15.46
C GLY A 326 -6.19 -23.74 -14.47
N SER A 327 -5.01 -24.21 -14.89
CA SER A 327 -4.21 -25.16 -14.12
C SER A 327 -3.39 -24.55 -12.99
N GLY A 328 -3.20 -23.23 -12.99
CA GLY A 328 -2.26 -22.55 -12.10
C GLY A 328 -0.81 -22.61 -12.57
N ALA A 329 -0.52 -23.21 -13.74
CA ALA A 329 0.81 -23.22 -14.32
C ALA A 329 1.21 -21.81 -14.82
N ILE A 330 2.30 -21.27 -14.28
CA ILE A 330 2.89 -19.98 -14.63
C ILE A 330 4.34 -20.19 -15.01
N ASP A 331 4.73 -19.71 -16.17
CA ASP A 331 6.12 -19.69 -16.64
C ASP A 331 6.81 -18.41 -16.14
N PHE A 332 7.99 -18.54 -15.55
CA PHE A 332 8.75 -17.43 -14.98
C PHE A 332 10.09 -17.28 -15.68
N ALA A 333 10.43 -16.07 -16.12
CA ALA A 333 11.68 -15.80 -16.81
C ALA A 333 12.33 -14.50 -16.33
N LEU A 334 13.67 -14.48 -16.25
CA LEU A 334 14.47 -13.26 -16.18
C LEU A 334 14.66 -12.71 -17.58
N LEU A 335 14.50 -11.39 -17.73
CA LEU A 335 14.71 -10.69 -18.99
C LEU A 335 16.13 -10.09 -19.09
N SER A 336 16.61 -9.90 -20.32
CA SER A 336 17.94 -9.39 -20.64
C SER A 336 18.13 -7.89 -20.37
N GLY A 337 17.07 -7.21 -19.94
CA GLY A 337 17.08 -5.78 -19.64
C GLY A 337 15.87 -5.38 -18.81
N ALA A 338 15.95 -4.20 -18.19
CA ALA A 338 14.85 -3.66 -17.42
C ALA A 338 13.70 -3.17 -18.32
N ALA A 339 12.46 -3.36 -17.87
CA ALA A 339 11.30 -2.75 -18.51
C ALA A 339 11.19 -1.27 -18.15
N THR A 340 10.51 -0.52 -19.03
CA THR A 340 10.14 0.88 -18.85
C THR A 340 8.64 1.04 -19.00
N GLN A 341 8.10 2.23 -18.72
CA GLN A 341 6.68 2.52 -18.91
C GLN A 341 6.20 2.36 -20.36
N ASN A 342 7.13 2.35 -21.32
CA ASN A 342 6.88 2.19 -22.75
C ASN A 342 7.15 0.77 -23.26
N THR A 343 7.46 -0.17 -22.36
CA THR A 343 7.68 -1.56 -22.72
C THR A 343 6.35 -2.25 -23.00
N GLY A 344 6.25 -2.88 -24.16
CA GLY A 344 5.12 -3.68 -24.60
C GLY A 344 5.58 -4.83 -25.47
N TYR A 345 4.64 -5.55 -26.08
CA TYR A 345 4.96 -6.79 -26.81
C TYR A 345 6.03 -6.62 -27.91
N ALA A 346 6.02 -5.48 -28.61
CA ALA A 346 6.93 -5.23 -29.74
C ALA A 346 8.38 -4.89 -29.33
N ASN A 347 8.61 -4.42 -28.10
CA ASN A 347 9.91 -3.94 -27.62
C ASN A 347 10.28 -4.53 -26.24
N ALA A 348 9.61 -5.60 -25.82
CA ALA A 348 9.95 -6.35 -24.62
C ALA A 348 11.40 -6.83 -24.68
N PRO A 349 12.19 -6.69 -23.60
CA PRO A 349 13.51 -7.31 -23.55
C PRO A 349 13.39 -8.83 -23.71
N ALA A 350 14.38 -9.45 -24.36
CA ALA A 350 14.38 -10.89 -24.60
C ALA A 350 14.54 -11.66 -23.27
N VAL A 351 14.13 -12.93 -23.25
CA VAL A 351 14.41 -13.82 -22.11
C VAL A 351 15.92 -14.04 -22.03
N ALA A 352 16.51 -13.73 -20.88
CA ALA A 352 17.90 -14.03 -20.56
C ALA A 352 18.03 -15.40 -19.88
N THR A 353 17.16 -15.69 -18.92
CA THR A 353 17.10 -16.99 -18.24
C THR A 353 15.65 -17.39 -18.07
N ASP A 354 15.33 -18.59 -18.54
CA ASP A 354 14.04 -19.23 -18.29
C ASP A 354 14.12 -20.06 -17.01
N TYR A 355 13.28 -19.75 -16.00
CA TYR A 355 13.18 -20.53 -14.77
C TYR A 355 12.11 -21.64 -14.87
N GLY A 356 11.39 -21.68 -15.98
CA GLY A 356 10.39 -22.68 -16.28
C GLY A 356 9.06 -22.46 -15.58
N VAL A 357 8.24 -23.51 -15.62
CA VAL A 357 6.85 -23.48 -15.18
C VAL A 357 6.72 -23.92 -13.71
N THR A 358 6.12 -23.07 -12.89
CA THR A 358 5.66 -23.40 -11.54
C THR A 358 4.14 -23.44 -11.50
N THR A 359 3.57 -24.52 -10.98
CA THR A 359 2.12 -24.64 -10.76
C THR A 359 1.75 -24.07 -9.40
N VAL A 360 1.04 -22.94 -9.41
CA VAL A 360 0.61 -22.23 -8.19
C VAL A 360 -0.84 -22.57 -7.81
N ALA A 361 -1.13 -22.48 -6.52
CA ALA A 361 -2.45 -22.69 -5.95
C ALA A 361 -2.68 -21.72 -4.77
N PRO A 362 -3.93 -21.35 -4.49
CA PRO A 362 -4.30 -20.58 -3.31
C PRO A 362 -3.70 -21.13 -2.01
N GLY A 363 -3.14 -20.23 -1.19
CA GLY A 363 -2.44 -20.55 0.06
C GLY A 363 -0.96 -20.87 -0.10
N GLY A 364 -0.40 -20.76 -1.31
CA GLY A 364 0.98 -21.13 -1.61
C GLY A 364 1.99 -19.98 -1.55
N SER A 365 3.25 -20.35 -1.29
CA SER A 365 4.44 -19.49 -1.47
C SER A 365 5.50 -20.28 -2.23
N TYR A 366 6.09 -19.66 -3.25
CA TYR A 366 6.88 -20.34 -4.27
C TYR A 366 8.21 -19.62 -4.49
N THR A 367 9.33 -20.23 -4.08
CA THR A 367 10.66 -19.77 -4.51
C THR A 367 10.88 -20.18 -5.95
N ILE A 368 10.99 -19.19 -6.83
CA ILE A 368 11.16 -19.40 -8.27
C ILE A 368 12.64 -19.56 -8.60
N ALA A 369 13.49 -18.72 -8.02
CA ALA A 369 14.93 -18.73 -8.29
C ALA A 369 15.72 -18.13 -7.12
N THR A 370 16.98 -18.53 -7.02
CA THR A 370 17.97 -17.94 -6.11
C THR A 370 19.22 -17.57 -6.93
N PHE A 371 19.71 -16.35 -6.77
CA PHE A 371 20.81 -15.79 -7.57
C PHE A 371 21.59 -14.74 -6.78
N ALA A 372 22.81 -14.40 -7.20
CA ALA A 372 23.54 -13.30 -6.58
C ALA A 372 22.83 -11.96 -6.83
N CYS A 373 22.65 -11.14 -5.78
CA CYS A 373 21.97 -9.86 -5.91
C CYS A 373 22.74 -8.90 -6.82
N PRO A 374 22.13 -8.39 -7.92
CA PRO A 374 22.77 -7.42 -8.78
C PRO A 374 22.58 -6.00 -8.20
N ALA A 375 23.26 -5.74 -7.09
CA ALA A 375 23.08 -4.55 -6.28
C ALA A 375 23.30 -3.24 -7.06
N GLY A 376 22.41 -2.27 -6.84
CA GLY A 376 22.44 -0.96 -7.50
C GLY A 376 21.97 -0.99 -8.96
N THR A 377 21.40 -2.11 -9.43
CA THR A 377 20.91 -2.26 -10.80
C THR A 377 19.42 -2.55 -10.85
N SER A 378 18.82 -2.37 -12.03
CA SER A 378 17.45 -2.78 -12.32
C SER A 378 17.41 -4.11 -13.04
N MET A 379 16.43 -4.95 -12.71
CA MET A 379 16.16 -6.20 -13.41
C MET A 379 14.67 -6.37 -13.67
N ALA A 380 14.30 -7.24 -14.60
CA ALA A 380 12.90 -7.48 -14.94
C ALA A 380 12.60 -8.97 -15.10
N PHE A 381 11.45 -9.39 -14.58
CA PHE A 381 10.96 -10.76 -14.68
C PHE A 381 9.65 -10.78 -15.44
N GLU A 382 9.46 -11.75 -16.32
CA GLU A 382 8.19 -11.98 -17.02
C GLU A 382 7.47 -13.18 -16.42
N LEU A 383 6.17 -13.00 -16.17
CA LEU A 383 5.23 -14.08 -15.89
C LEU A 383 4.36 -14.31 -17.12
N LYS A 384 4.34 -15.56 -17.58
CA LYS A 384 3.57 -16.02 -18.74
C LYS A 384 2.60 -17.12 -18.35
N SER A 385 1.42 -17.11 -18.97
CA SER A 385 0.46 -18.21 -18.82
C SER A 385 1.04 -19.50 -19.41
N SER A 386 0.97 -20.58 -18.64
CA SER A 386 1.16 -21.95 -19.12
C SER A 386 -0.07 -22.78 -18.75
N GLY A 387 -0.32 -23.87 -19.48
CA GLY A 387 -1.44 -24.77 -19.21
C GLY A 387 -2.83 -24.12 -19.20
N GLY A 388 -3.01 -22.98 -19.89
CA GLY A 388 -4.28 -22.25 -19.96
C GLY A 388 -4.60 -21.37 -18.76
N THR A 389 -3.64 -21.14 -17.86
CA THR A 389 -3.83 -20.34 -16.64
C THR A 389 -4.20 -18.90 -16.95
N SER A 390 -5.25 -18.40 -16.30
CA SER A 390 -5.52 -16.97 -16.25
C SER A 390 -5.51 -16.50 -14.80
N LEU A 391 -4.67 -15.52 -14.50
CA LEU A 391 -4.51 -14.97 -13.17
C LEU A 391 -4.46 -13.45 -13.26
N ASN A 392 -5.23 -12.77 -12.41
CA ASN A 392 -5.16 -11.32 -12.23
C ASN A 392 -5.21 -11.04 -10.73
N TYR A 393 -4.26 -10.26 -10.23
CA TYR A 393 -4.17 -9.88 -8.82
C TYR A 393 -3.58 -8.47 -8.69
N PHE A 394 -3.95 -7.75 -7.64
CA PHE A 394 -3.27 -6.50 -7.25
C PHE A 394 -2.04 -6.84 -6.40
N GLN A 395 -0.85 -6.38 -6.80
CA GLN A 395 0.39 -6.61 -6.07
C GLN A 395 0.33 -5.91 -4.71
N ASP A 396 0.37 -6.67 -3.63
CA ASP A 396 0.11 -6.14 -2.29
C ASP A 396 0.81 -6.95 -1.22
N TYR A 397 1.24 -6.26 -0.17
CA TYR A 397 1.88 -6.86 1.00
C TYR A 397 0.90 -7.13 2.15
N ASN A 398 -0.23 -6.41 2.22
CA ASN A 398 -1.01 -6.31 3.46
C ASN A 398 -2.26 -7.21 3.52
N PRO A 399 -2.55 -7.86 4.67
CA PRO A 399 -1.61 -8.40 5.67
C PRO A 399 -0.87 -9.66 5.20
N ALA A 400 -1.35 -10.31 4.14
CA ALA A 400 -0.68 -11.44 3.49
C ALA A 400 -0.15 -11.01 2.12
N PRO A 401 1.15 -11.20 1.82
CA PRO A 401 1.71 -10.80 0.55
C PRO A 401 1.10 -11.61 -0.60
N ILE A 402 0.81 -10.93 -1.70
CA ILE A 402 0.37 -11.51 -2.96
C ILE A 402 1.17 -10.88 -4.11
N GLY A 403 1.69 -11.76 -4.97
CA GLY A 403 2.47 -11.37 -6.12
C GLY A 403 3.96 -11.68 -6.00
N LEU A 404 4.77 -10.95 -6.76
CA LEU A 404 6.18 -11.25 -6.97
C LEU A 404 7.07 -10.34 -6.12
N TYR A 405 8.06 -10.92 -5.44
CA TYR A 405 8.97 -10.21 -4.54
C TYR A 405 10.40 -10.72 -4.69
N ILE A 406 11.36 -9.90 -4.26
CA ILE A 406 12.75 -10.32 -4.08
C ILE A 406 13.13 -10.16 -2.62
N THR A 407 13.56 -11.22 -1.96
CA THR A 407 14.19 -11.15 -0.63
C THR A 407 15.71 -11.22 -0.77
N SER A 408 16.45 -10.67 0.20
CA SER A 408 17.90 -10.84 0.29
C SER A 408 18.34 -11.53 1.57
N CYS A 409 19.40 -12.32 1.45
CA CYS A 409 20.21 -12.93 2.49
C CYS A 409 21.66 -12.99 1.97
#